data_AF-A0A1H1FJ09-F1
#
_entry.id   AF-A0A1H1FJ09-F1
#
_cell.length_a   1.000
_cell.length_b   1.000
_cell.length_c   1.000
_cell.angle_alpha   90.00
_cell.angle_beta   90.00
_cell.angle_gamma   90.00
#
_symmetry.space_group_name_H-M   'P 1'
#
loop_
_entity.id
_entity.type
_entity.pdbx_description
1 polymer ?
#
loop_
_entity_poly.entity_id
_entity_poly.type
_entity_poly.pdbx_seq_one_letter_code
_entity_poly.pdbx_strand_id
1 'polypeptide(L)'
;MTPEQFAYWLQGYTELTAGQQPTPEQWKSITEHLKTVFVKVTPEVKFQINPILPSAPVVDRLREYMDKHTKLWPNGGAPVITC
;
A
#
# COMPACT_ATOMS: atom_id res chain seq x y z
N MET A 1 10.40 -11.84 -12.00
CA MET A 1 9.46 -11.74 -13.15
C MET A 1 8.38 -10.74 -12.80
N THR A 2 7.93 -9.92 -13.75
CA THR A 2 6.66 -9.19 -13.55
C THR A 2 5.50 -10.20 -13.53
N PRO A 3 4.34 -9.86 -12.93
CA PRO A 3 3.18 -10.74 -12.92
C PRO A 3 2.74 -11.18 -14.33
N GLU A 4 2.84 -10.28 -15.31
CA GLU A 4 2.48 -10.53 -16.72
C GLU A 4 3.45 -11.51 -17.37
N GLN A 5 4.76 -11.36 -17.15
CA GLN A 5 5.76 -12.29 -17.66
C GLN A 5 5.59 -13.69 -17.08
N PHE A 6 5.20 -13.81 -15.81
CA PHE A 6 4.90 -15.09 -15.20
C PHE A 6 3.66 -15.75 -15.82
N ALA A 7 2.63 -14.98 -16.16
CA ALA A 7 1.44 -15.49 -16.83
C ALA A 7 1.76 -16.05 -18.23
N TYR A 8 2.58 -15.34 -19.04
CA TYR A 8 3.02 -15.84 -20.34
C TYR A 8 3.86 -17.12 -20.22
N TRP A 9 4.73 -17.18 -19.22
CA TRP A 9 5.50 -18.39 -18.94
C TRP A 9 4.58 -19.56 -18.56
N LEU A 10 3.59 -19.32 -17.69
CA LEU A 10 2.65 -20.35 -17.25
C LEU A 10 1.83 -20.89 -18.41
N GLN A 11 1.39 -20.02 -19.33
CA GLN A 11 0.72 -20.42 -20.56
C GLN A 11 1.61 -21.36 -21.38
N GLY A 12 2.85 -20.96 -21.69
CA GLY A 12 3.78 -21.82 -22.43
C GLY A 12 4.06 -23.15 -21.72
N TYR A 13 4.18 -23.14 -20.39
CA TYR A 13 4.34 -24.35 -19.60
C TYR A 13 3.12 -25.29 -19.72
N THR A 14 1.89 -24.76 -19.69
CA THR A 14 0.68 -25.59 -19.87
C THR A 14 0.56 -26.18 -21.28
N GLU A 15 0.97 -25.43 -22.30
CA GLU A 15 1.00 -25.88 -23.69
C GLU A 15 2.02 -27.01 -23.90
N LEU A 16 3.23 -26.85 -23.35
CA LEU A 16 4.30 -27.86 -23.45
C LEU A 16 3.99 -29.15 -22.69
N THR A 17 3.29 -29.05 -21.55
CA THR A 17 2.96 -30.21 -20.72
C THR A 17 1.65 -30.89 -21.19
N ALA A 18 1.08 -30.44 -22.33
CA ALA A 18 -0.17 -30.96 -22.89
C ALA A 18 -1.33 -31.03 -21.87
N GLY A 19 -1.37 -30.07 -20.93
CA GLY A 19 -2.37 -30.05 -19.86
C GLY A 19 -2.19 -31.13 -18.77
N GLN A 20 -1.06 -31.84 -18.71
CA GLN A 20 -0.74 -32.71 -17.58
C GLN A 20 -0.54 -31.89 -16.31
N GLN A 21 -0.91 -32.49 -15.18
CA GLN A 21 -0.77 -31.87 -13.87
C GLN A 21 0.72 -31.73 -13.51
N PRO A 22 1.15 -30.56 -12.99
CA PRO A 22 2.51 -30.37 -12.54
C PRO A 22 2.90 -31.38 -11.45
N THR A 23 4.18 -31.75 -11.40
CA THR A 23 4.70 -32.55 -10.30
C THR A 23 4.65 -31.77 -8.98
N PRO A 24 4.71 -32.43 -7.81
CA PRO A 24 4.69 -31.75 -6.52
C PRO A 24 5.79 -30.70 -6.36
N GLU A 25 6.96 -30.96 -6.95
CA GLU A 25 8.10 -30.04 -6.94
C GLU A 25 7.85 -28.80 -7.83
N GLN A 26 7.21 -28.99 -8.97
CA GLN A 26 6.81 -27.89 -9.86
C GLN A 26 5.74 -27.03 -9.19
N TRP A 27 4.77 -27.64 -8.50
CA TRP A 27 3.77 -26.93 -7.71
C TRP A 27 4.41 -26.05 -6.63
N LYS A 28 5.45 -26.54 -5.96
CA LYS A 28 6.19 -25.75 -4.98
C LYS A 28 6.78 -24.49 -5.62
N SER A 29 7.42 -24.62 -6.77
CA SER A 29 8.03 -23.49 -7.50
C SER A 29 6.99 -22.47 -8.01
N ILE A 30 5.86 -22.96 -8.53
CA ILE A 30 4.74 -22.12 -8.98
C ILE A 30 4.16 -21.34 -7.80
N THR A 31 3.92 -22.01 -6.66
CA THR A 31 3.34 -21.39 -5.47
C THR A 31 4.26 -20.33 -4.86
N GLU A 32 5.57 -20.58 -4.87
CA GLU A 32 6.56 -19.62 -4.38
C GLU A 32 6.62 -18.35 -5.24
N HIS A 33 6.54 -18.49 -6.57
CA HIS A 33 6.46 -17.35 -7.47
C HIS A 33 5.15 -16.57 -7.30
N LEU A 34 4.02 -17.27 -7.16
CA LEU A 34 2.72 -16.65 -6.90
C LEU A 34 2.75 -15.78 -5.64
N LYS A 35 3.40 -16.22 -4.56
CA LYS A 35 3.56 -15.39 -3.36
C LYS A 35 4.27 -14.08 -3.67
N THR A 36 5.35 -14.13 -4.44
CA THR A 36 6.17 -12.96 -4.76
C THR A 36 5.43 -11.95 -5.64
N VAL A 37 4.70 -12.41 -6.67
CA VAL A 37 4.00 -11.51 -7.62
C VAL A 37 2.79 -10.80 -7.01
N PHE A 38 2.21 -11.34 -5.94
CA PHE A 38 1.06 -10.75 -5.25
C PHE A 38 1.42 -9.98 -3.97
N VAL A 39 2.71 -9.87 -3.60
CA VAL A 39 3.09 -9.01 -2.47
C VAL A 39 2.86 -7.56 -2.83
N LYS A 40 1.82 -6.96 -2.24
CA LYS A 40 1.61 -5.52 -2.30
C LYS A 40 2.65 -4.83 -1.42
N VAL A 41 3.64 -4.20 -2.04
CA VAL A 41 4.59 -3.32 -1.35
C VAL A 41 4.05 -1.89 -1.43
N THR A 42 3.71 -1.30 -0.29
CA THR A 42 3.43 0.13 -0.21
C THR A 42 4.78 0.85 -0.12
N PRO A 43 5.23 1.58 -1.15
CA PRO A 43 6.51 2.28 -1.08
C PRO A 43 6.46 3.32 0.05
N GLU A 44 7.58 3.52 0.74
CA GLU A 44 7.69 4.57 1.75
C GLU A 44 7.43 5.93 1.09
N VAL A 45 6.35 6.58 1.50
CA VAL A 45 6.00 7.93 1.02
C VAL A 45 7.00 8.91 1.62
N LYS A 46 7.96 9.34 0.81
CA LYS A 46 8.88 10.43 1.18
C LYS A 46 8.10 11.75 1.15
N PHE A 47 7.58 12.16 2.29
CA PHE A 47 7.02 13.50 2.44
C PHE A 47 8.17 14.52 2.34
N GLN A 48 8.23 15.25 1.22
CA GLN A 48 8.98 16.49 1.19
C GLN A 48 8.20 17.50 2.03
N ILE A 49 8.54 17.59 3.32
CA ILE A 49 8.06 18.68 4.16
C ILE A 49 8.75 19.95 3.62
N ASN A 50 8.09 20.65 2.69
CA ASN A 50 8.42 22.03 2.43
C ASN A 50 7.99 22.80 3.68
N PRO A 51 8.92 23.40 4.46
CA PRO A 51 8.55 24.21 5.60
C PRO A 51 8.01 25.54 5.07
N ILE A 52 6.80 25.53 4.52
CA ILE A 52 5.96 26.72 4.49
C ILE A 52 5.56 26.89 5.95
N LEU A 53 6.42 27.55 6.72
CA LEU A 53 6.04 27.99 8.05
C LEU A 53 4.83 28.91 7.86
N PRO A 54 3.63 28.52 8.35
CA PRO A 54 2.50 29.42 8.32
C PRO A 54 2.90 30.69 9.07
N SER A 55 2.76 31.86 8.42
CA SER A 55 2.93 33.14 9.10
C SER A 55 2.08 33.14 10.38
N ALA A 56 2.57 33.74 11.47
CA ALA A 56 1.87 33.83 12.76
C ALA A 56 0.32 33.98 12.68
N PRO A 57 -0.26 34.87 11.85
CA PRO A 57 -1.72 35.00 11.76
C PRO A 57 -2.48 33.77 11.25
N VAL A 58 -1.83 32.87 10.50
CA VAL A 58 -2.43 31.60 10.05
C VAL A 58 -2.41 30.57 11.19
N VAL A 59 -1.34 30.56 12.00
CA VAL A 59 -1.22 29.69 13.17
C VAL A 59 -2.29 30.03 14.21
N ASP A 60 -2.52 31.32 14.46
CA ASP A 60 -3.53 31.77 15.42
C ASP A 60 -4.95 31.37 14.99
N ARG A 61 -5.28 31.54 13.71
CA ARG A 61 -6.58 31.09 13.15
C ARG A 61 -6.77 29.59 13.23
N LEU A 62 -5.72 28.81 12.93
CA LEU A 62 -5.78 27.35 13.07
C LEU A 62 -5.95 26.94 14.53
N ARG A 63 -5.29 27.63 15.46
CA ARG A 63 -5.42 27.38 16.91
C ARG A 63 -6.84 27.69 17.40
N GLU A 64 -7.42 28.80 16.98
CA GLU A 64 -8.80 29.18 17.30
C GLU A 64 -9.80 28.18 16.72
N TYR A 65 -9.61 27.77 15.46
CA TYR A 65 -10.44 26.75 14.82
C TYR A 65 -10.36 25.41 15.55
N MET A 66 -9.14 24.98 15.91
CA MET A 66 -8.93 23.75 16.68
C MET A 66 -9.58 23.84 18.07
N ASP A 67 -9.39 24.92 18.82
CA ASP A 67 -9.99 25.06 20.17
C ASP A 67 -11.53 24.99 20.11
N LYS A 68 -12.13 25.67 19.12
CA LYS A 68 -13.58 25.66 18.90
C LYS A 68 -14.12 24.28 18.55
N HIS A 69 -13.37 23.50 17.76
CA HIS A 69 -13.81 22.19 17.28
C HIS A 69 -13.36 21.01 18.17
N THR A 70 -12.36 21.18 19.04
CA THR A 70 -11.92 20.12 19.98
C THR A 70 -12.99 19.86 21.06
N LYS A 71 -13.78 20.88 21.44
CA LYS A 71 -14.92 20.74 22.35
C LYS A 71 -16.13 20.00 21.76
N LEU A 72 -16.20 19.90 20.43
CA LEU A 72 -17.32 19.23 19.74
C LEU A 72 -17.07 17.72 19.56
N TRP A 73 -15.85 17.24 19.80
CA TRP A 73 -15.51 15.83 19.60
C TRP A 73 -15.87 14.99 20.83
N PRO A 74 -16.56 13.84 20.66
CA PRO A 74 -16.89 13.00 21.79
C PRO A 74 -15.58 12.49 22.42
N ASN A 75 -15.40 12.80 23.72
CA ASN A 75 -14.22 12.56 24.57
C ASN A 75 -13.11 13.63 24.56
N GLY A 76 -13.32 14.81 23.95
CA GLY A 76 -12.45 15.99 24.15
C GLY A 76 -11.02 15.87 23.63
N GLY A 77 -10.72 14.84 22.83
CA GLY A 77 -9.44 14.67 22.13
C GLY A 77 -9.56 15.04 20.65
N ALA A 78 -8.52 15.69 20.11
CA ALA A 78 -8.43 15.94 18.66
C ALA A 78 -8.40 14.60 17.89
N PRO A 79 -9.06 14.50 16.72
CA PRO A 79 -9.04 13.27 15.94
C PRO A 79 -7.63 12.95 15.48
N VAL A 80 -7.11 11.79 15.90
CA VAL A 80 -5.94 11.19 15.28
C VAL A 80 -6.38 10.72 13.89
N ILE A 81 -5.95 11.44 12.85
CA ILE A 81 -6.19 11.01 11.47
C ILE A 81 -5.25 9.83 11.22
N THR A 82 -5.77 8.62 11.42
CA THR A 82 -5.12 7.39 10.96
C THR A 82 -5.53 7.17 9.51
N CYS A 83 -4.59 7.39 8.59
CA CYS A 83 -4.71 6.96 7.20
C CYS A 83 -4.43 5.47 7.07
#